data_AF-A0A679HQQ4-F1
#
_entry.id   AF-A0A679HQQ4-F1
#
_cell.length_a   1.000
_cell.length_b   1.000
_cell.length_c   1.000
_cell.angle_alpha   90.00
_cell.angle_beta   90.00
_cell.angle_gamma   90.00
#
_symmetry.space_group_name_H-M   'P 1'
#
loop_
_entity.id
_entity.type
_entity.pdbx_description
1 polymer ?
#
loop_
_entity_poly.entity_id
_entity_poly.type
_entity_poly.pdbx_seq_one_letter_code
_entity_poly.pdbx_strand_id
1 'polypeptide(L)'
;MSPESGEDVYTFKRDGVDVRYSFSFLADPKDESENRPLFVRLVDIEFSPPVPIAQVPALVPEFRPSDDPSSPSFRSNIWILLFKGRPSSQARFIIKEAGKEALEWTLAYQLFSLQGLPDPLTMKATVDRLEFSAQSIDLVTRRQRHTHDPIMNPFSKEFSQQAVAPRQPASKHIPLPKYEE
;
A
#
# COMPACT_ATOMS: atom_id res chain seq x y z
N MET A 1 5.58 -20.19 23.91
CA MET A 1 5.23 -19.32 22.77
C MET A 1 5.92 -19.92 21.56
N SER A 2 5.19 -20.31 20.51
CA SER A 2 5.79 -20.92 19.33
C SER A 2 6.60 -19.88 18.53
N PRO A 3 7.82 -20.22 18.07
CA PRO A 3 8.74 -19.26 17.43
C PRO A 3 8.45 -19.02 15.94
N GLU A 4 7.31 -19.48 15.40
CA GLU A 4 7.08 -19.49 13.95
C GLU A 4 6.62 -18.16 13.35
N SER A 5 6.34 -17.16 14.18
CA SER A 5 5.97 -15.81 13.74
C SER A 5 6.50 -14.78 14.75
N GLY A 6 7.80 -14.49 14.65
CA GLY A 6 8.38 -13.34 15.33
C GLY A 6 7.70 -12.08 14.81
N GLU A 7 7.23 -11.23 15.71
CA GLU A 7 6.92 -9.84 15.41
C GLU A 7 7.90 -8.98 16.18
N ASP A 8 8.70 -8.18 15.48
CA ASP A 8 9.56 -7.19 16.11
C ASP A 8 8.89 -5.82 16.01
N VAL A 9 8.85 -5.09 17.12
CA VAL A 9 8.20 -3.78 17.20
C VAL A 9 9.18 -2.72 17.66
N TYR A 10 9.24 -1.60 16.93
CA TYR A 10 10.11 -0.47 17.24
C TYR A 10 9.32 0.83 17.14
N THR A 11 9.44 1.70 18.15
CA THR A 11 8.77 3.01 18.16
C THR A 11 9.80 4.13 18.16
N PHE A 12 9.62 5.10 17.27
CA PHE A 12 10.45 6.29 17.14
C PHE A 12 9.59 7.54 17.25
N LYS A 13 10.15 8.61 17.79
CA LYS A 13 9.55 9.93 17.70
C LYS A 13 10.27 10.76 16.64
N ARG A 14 9.56 11.14 15.57
CA ARG A 14 10.10 11.92 14.44
C ARG A 14 9.19 13.12 14.21
N ASP A 15 9.74 14.34 14.27
CA ASP A 15 9.00 15.60 14.13
C ASP A 15 7.74 15.69 15.01
N GLY A 16 7.80 15.14 16.22
CA GLY A 16 6.68 15.14 17.17
C GLY A 16 5.62 14.06 16.92
N VAL A 17 5.77 13.25 15.87
CA VAL A 17 4.90 12.10 15.54
C VAL A 17 5.52 10.82 16.10
N ASP A 18 4.71 9.99 16.75
CA ASP A 18 5.11 8.63 17.11
C ASP A 18 4.94 7.73 15.88
N VAL A 19 6.05 7.11 15.47
CA VAL A 19 6.15 6.22 14.31
C VAL A 19 6.49 4.82 14.82
N ARG A 20 5.52 3.90 14.76
CA ARG A 20 5.69 2.51 15.22
C ARG A 20 5.85 1.57 14.04
N TYR A 21 6.99 0.90 13.95
CA TYR A 21 7.27 -0.17 12.99
C TYR A 21 6.94 -1.52 13.64
N SER A 22 6.22 -2.36 12.90
CA SER A 22 5.96 -3.77 13.21
C SER A 22 6.46 -4.61 12.05
N PHE A 23 7.38 -5.53 12.31
CA PHE A 23 7.95 -6.43 11.31
C PHE A 23 7.37 -7.83 11.46
N SER A 24 6.70 -8.33 10.43
CA SER A 24 6.31 -9.73 10.36
C SER A 24 7.33 -10.50 9.55
N PHE A 25 7.83 -11.60 10.12
CA PHE A 25 8.79 -12.48 9.45
C PHE A 25 8.13 -13.76 8.95
N LEU A 26 8.71 -14.35 7.91
CA LEU A 26 8.50 -15.74 7.52
C LEU A 26 9.83 -16.49 7.51
N ALA A 27 9.82 -17.76 7.88
CA ALA A 27 10.98 -18.62 7.66
C ALA A 27 11.13 -18.98 6.18
N ASP A 28 12.37 -19.27 5.73
CA ASP A 28 12.58 -19.91 4.44
C ASP A 28 11.86 -21.26 4.41
N PRO A 29 10.84 -21.45 3.55
CA PRO A 29 10.11 -22.71 3.49
C PRO A 29 10.89 -23.83 2.80
N LYS A 30 12.13 -23.59 2.34
CA LYS A 30 13.03 -24.59 1.77
C LYS A 30 14.15 -24.99 2.73
N ASP A 31 14.25 -24.33 3.89
CA ASP A 31 15.26 -24.61 4.90
C ASP A 31 14.59 -25.17 6.16
N GLU A 32 14.82 -26.46 6.41
CA GLU A 32 14.27 -27.16 7.58
C GLU A 32 15.19 -27.07 8.80
N SER A 33 16.32 -26.35 8.71
CA SER A 33 17.24 -26.20 9.84
C SER A 33 16.63 -25.37 10.97
N GLU A 34 17.04 -25.66 12.20
CA GLU A 34 16.62 -24.88 13.38
C GLU A 34 17.07 -23.41 13.32
N ASN A 35 18.17 -23.13 12.60
CA ASN A 35 18.74 -21.78 12.41
C ASN A 35 18.40 -21.18 11.03
N ARG A 36 17.30 -21.62 10.41
CA ARG A 36 16.87 -21.13 9.09
C ARG A 36 16.73 -19.60 9.07
N PRO A 37 17.17 -18.93 8.00
CA PRO A 37 16.97 -17.48 7.84
C PRO A 37 15.49 -17.09 7.87
N LEU A 38 15.21 -15.94 8.48
CA LEU A 38 13.90 -15.29 8.43
C LEU A 38 13.92 -14.16 7.41
N PHE A 39 12.87 -14.07 6.61
CA PHE A 39 12.64 -12.98 5.66
C PHE A 39 11.54 -12.06 6.18
N VAL A 40 11.69 -10.76 5.97
CA VAL A 40 10.62 -9.80 6.25
C VAL A 40 9.49 -10.01 5.23
N ARG A 41 8.32 -10.39 5.72
CA ARG A 41 7.09 -10.55 4.92
C ARG A 41 6.38 -9.22 4.74
N LEU A 42 6.26 -8.50 5.85
CA LEU A 42 5.43 -7.31 5.99
C LEU A 42 6.15 -6.35 6.94
N VAL A 43 6.17 -5.08 6.57
CA VAL A 43 6.47 -4.00 7.52
C VAL A 43 5.22 -3.15 7.63
N ASP A 44 4.64 -3.09 8.81
CA ASP A 44 3.53 -2.19 9.11
C ASP A 44 4.05 -1.00 9.91
N ILE A 45 3.68 0.21 9.50
CA ILE A 45 4.16 1.46 10.08
C ILE A 45 2.96 2.31 10.46
N GLU A 46 2.75 2.53 11.74
CA GLU A 46 1.66 3.36 12.25
C GLU A 46 2.16 4.75 12.65
N PHE A 47 1.33 5.76 12.39
CA PHE A 47 1.56 7.16 12.74
C PHE A 47 0.54 7.61 13.77
N SER A 48 1.02 8.17 14.89
CA SER A 48 0.18 8.82 15.89
C SER A 48 0.73 10.22 16.20
N PRO A 49 0.02 11.31 15.84
CA PRO A 49 -1.26 11.35 15.10
C PRO A 49 -1.13 10.98 13.61
N PRO A 50 -2.25 10.85 12.86
CA PRO A 50 -2.22 10.71 11.40
C PRO A 50 -1.48 11.87 10.73
N VAL A 51 -0.78 11.57 9.63
CA VAL A 51 0.15 12.51 8.97
C VAL A 51 -0.23 12.76 7.52
N PRO A 52 -0.02 13.97 6.97
CA PRO A 52 -0.19 14.22 5.54
C PRO A 52 0.65 13.27 4.68
N ILE A 53 0.11 12.79 3.55
CA ILE A 53 0.83 11.93 2.60
C ILE A 53 2.18 12.55 2.19
N ALA A 54 2.23 13.87 2.00
CA ALA A 54 3.46 14.60 1.67
C ALA A 54 4.58 14.46 2.72
N GLN A 55 4.23 14.23 3.98
CA GLN A 55 5.18 14.14 5.10
C GLN A 55 5.78 12.73 5.25
N VAL A 56 5.12 11.71 4.71
CA VAL A 56 5.51 10.30 4.90
C VAL A 56 6.98 10.01 4.51
N PRO A 57 7.53 10.50 3.38
CA PRO A 57 8.93 10.26 3.03
C PRO A 57 9.95 10.81 4.05
N ALA A 58 9.60 11.88 4.77
CA ALA A 58 10.47 12.43 5.83
C ALA A 58 10.41 11.58 7.11
N LEU A 59 9.23 11.04 7.43
CA LEU A 59 9.02 10.20 8.62
C LEU A 59 9.47 8.76 8.42
N VAL A 60 9.54 8.27 7.19
CA VAL A 60 9.93 6.89 6.84
C VAL A 60 10.94 6.95 5.67
N PRO A 61 12.26 7.07 5.95
CA PRO A 61 13.30 7.20 4.91
C PRO A 61 13.41 6.02 3.93
N GLU A 62 12.89 4.86 4.32
CA GLU A 62 12.78 3.64 3.52
C GLU A 62 11.62 3.71 2.51
N PHE A 63 10.62 4.57 2.77
CA PHE A 63 9.51 4.85 1.87
C PHE A 63 9.99 5.78 0.76
N ARG A 64 10.36 5.18 -0.37
CA ARG A 64 10.88 5.88 -1.54
C ARG A 64 9.99 5.56 -2.74
N PRO A 65 8.77 6.13 -2.83
CA PRO A 65 7.86 5.90 -3.94
C PRO A 65 8.50 6.36 -5.26
N SER A 66 8.05 5.80 -6.37
CA SER A 66 8.48 6.24 -7.71
C SER A 66 7.98 7.66 -7.99
N ASP A 67 8.77 8.47 -8.68
CA ASP A 67 8.36 9.79 -9.20
C ASP A 67 7.88 9.73 -10.65
N ASP A 68 7.95 8.56 -11.29
CA ASP A 68 7.47 8.34 -12.65
C ASP A 68 5.92 8.34 -12.68
N PRO A 69 5.28 9.21 -13.48
CA PRO A 69 3.82 9.28 -13.59
C PRO A 69 3.18 7.99 -14.12
N SER A 70 3.94 7.16 -14.84
CA SER A 70 3.48 5.87 -15.37
C SER A 70 3.57 4.72 -14.37
N SER A 71 4.14 4.97 -13.18
CA SER A 71 4.23 3.95 -12.14
C SER A 71 2.84 3.55 -11.65
N PRO A 72 2.47 2.25 -11.71
CA PRO A 72 1.14 1.79 -11.34
C PRO A 72 0.76 2.24 -9.93
N SER A 73 -0.37 2.94 -9.84
CA SER A 73 -0.92 3.46 -8.60
C SER A 73 -2.42 3.24 -8.59
N PHE A 74 -2.94 2.78 -7.46
CA PHE A 74 -4.34 2.46 -7.29
C PHE A 74 -4.85 3.08 -5.99
N ARG A 75 -6.17 3.27 -5.89
CA ARG A 75 -6.81 3.70 -4.65
C ARG A 75 -8.06 2.90 -4.36
N SER A 76 -8.47 2.97 -3.10
CA SER A 76 -9.87 2.83 -2.70
C SER A 76 -10.33 4.09 -1.95
N ASN A 77 -11.44 3.97 -1.23
CA ASN A 77 -11.92 5.01 -0.32
C ASN A 77 -11.06 5.14 0.94
N ILE A 78 -10.25 4.15 1.31
CA ILE A 78 -9.50 4.12 2.58
C ILE A 78 -8.00 3.85 2.43
N TRP A 79 -7.51 3.62 1.20
CA TRP A 79 -6.08 3.38 0.99
C TRP A 79 -5.60 3.81 -0.41
N ILE A 80 -4.28 3.99 -0.53
CA ILE A 80 -3.53 4.19 -1.79
C ILE A 80 -2.48 3.09 -1.89
N LEU A 81 -2.40 2.42 -3.03
CA LEU A 81 -1.42 1.39 -3.32
C LEU A 81 -0.46 1.90 -4.40
N LEU A 82 0.83 1.86 -4.12
CA LEU A 82 1.91 2.33 -4.98
C LEU A 82 2.88 1.19 -5.27
N PHE A 83 3.29 1.05 -6.52
CA PHE A 83 4.28 0.05 -6.92
C PHE A 83 5.66 0.69 -7.12
N LYS A 84 6.69 0.18 -6.44
CA LYS A 84 8.04 0.78 -6.37
C LYS A 84 8.96 0.45 -7.56
N GLY A 85 8.50 -0.36 -8.50
CA GLY A 85 9.23 -0.61 -9.75
C GLY A 85 9.15 -2.05 -10.22
N ARG A 86 10.21 -2.50 -10.89
CA ARG A 86 10.24 -3.78 -11.59
C ARG A 86 10.05 -4.96 -10.64
N PRO A 87 9.32 -6.01 -11.07
CA PRO A 87 9.26 -7.26 -10.33
C PRO A 87 10.61 -7.86 -9.99
N SER A 88 10.67 -8.51 -8.84
CA SER A 88 11.84 -9.23 -8.35
C SER A 88 11.55 -10.72 -8.32
N SER A 89 12.41 -11.52 -8.94
CA SER A 89 12.34 -12.98 -8.87
C SER A 89 12.50 -13.51 -7.45
N GLN A 90 13.22 -12.78 -6.60
CA GLN A 90 13.35 -13.05 -5.17
C GLN A 90 12.00 -12.88 -4.45
N ALA A 91 11.17 -11.90 -4.79
CA ALA A 91 9.88 -11.74 -4.11
C ALA A 91 8.93 -12.96 -4.26
N ARG A 92 9.14 -13.82 -5.28
CA ARG A 92 8.39 -15.07 -5.46
C ARG A 92 8.60 -16.08 -4.33
N PHE A 93 9.74 -16.07 -3.62
CA PHE A 93 9.97 -17.02 -2.52
C PHE A 93 9.09 -16.72 -1.30
N ILE A 94 8.62 -15.47 -1.18
CA ILE A 94 7.79 -14.99 -0.06
C ILE A 94 6.33 -15.38 -0.26
N ILE A 95 5.89 -15.54 -1.51
CA ILE A 95 4.47 -15.76 -1.85
C ILE A 95 4.25 -17.17 -2.39
N LYS A 96 3.93 -18.11 -1.50
CA LYS A 96 3.49 -19.47 -1.84
C LYS A 96 1.98 -19.63 -1.66
N GLU A 97 1.20 -18.84 -2.38
CA GLU A 97 -0.24 -19.04 -2.49
C GLU A 97 -0.56 -19.79 -3.78
N ALA A 98 -1.33 -20.88 -3.67
CA ALA A 98 -1.67 -21.74 -4.80
C ALA A 98 -2.29 -20.94 -5.96
N GLY A 99 -1.69 -21.06 -7.15
CA GLY A 99 -2.16 -20.35 -8.34
C GLY A 99 -1.74 -18.89 -8.42
N LYS A 100 -0.82 -18.46 -7.54
CA LYS A 100 -0.17 -17.15 -7.57
C LYS A 100 1.36 -17.23 -7.69
N GLU A 101 1.94 -18.43 -7.72
CA GLU A 101 3.40 -18.61 -7.80
C GLU A 101 4.00 -18.12 -9.14
N ALA A 102 3.20 -18.17 -10.21
CA ALA A 102 3.60 -17.73 -11.55
C ALA A 102 3.51 -16.21 -11.75
N LEU A 103 2.98 -15.47 -10.77
CA LEU A 103 2.83 -14.03 -10.89
C LEU A 103 4.17 -13.30 -10.69
N GLU A 104 4.23 -12.10 -11.25
CA GLU A 104 5.32 -11.18 -11.02
C GLU A 104 5.02 -10.31 -9.79
N TRP A 105 5.94 -10.34 -8.84
CA TRP A 105 5.84 -9.68 -7.54
C TRP A 105 6.87 -8.58 -7.44
N THR A 106 6.45 -7.42 -6.95
CA THR A 106 7.31 -6.28 -6.72
C THR A 106 6.99 -5.66 -5.37
N LEU A 107 7.91 -4.83 -4.87
CA LEU A 107 7.70 -4.06 -3.66
C LEU A 107 6.57 -3.05 -3.90
N ALA A 108 5.59 -3.07 -3.01
CA ALA A 108 4.49 -2.12 -3.00
C ALA A 108 4.40 -1.45 -1.64
N TYR A 109 3.85 -0.24 -1.68
CA TYR A 109 3.53 0.55 -0.50
C TYR A 109 2.04 0.80 -0.46
N GLN A 110 1.42 0.52 0.67
CA GLN A 110 0.01 0.80 0.86
C GLN A 110 -0.18 1.78 2.01
N LEU A 111 -0.69 2.97 1.69
CA LEU A 111 -1.01 4.01 2.67
C LEU A 111 -2.48 3.90 3.04
N PHE A 112 -2.81 3.89 4.33
CA PHE A 112 -4.17 3.76 4.83
C PHE A 112 -4.63 5.01 5.58
N SER A 113 -5.92 5.33 5.44
CA SER A 113 -6.61 6.34 6.23
C SER A 113 -7.89 5.74 6.81
N LEU A 114 -7.94 5.58 8.14
CA LEU A 114 -9.11 5.10 8.89
C LEU A 114 -10.30 6.05 8.74
N GLN A 115 -10.06 7.35 8.60
CA GLN A 115 -11.09 8.36 8.34
C GLN A 115 -11.49 8.46 6.87
N GLY A 116 -10.85 7.67 6.00
CA GLY A 116 -11.05 7.70 4.55
C GLY A 116 -10.17 8.73 3.84
N LEU A 117 -10.09 8.57 2.53
CA LEU A 117 -9.35 9.45 1.64
C LEU A 117 -10.32 10.37 0.90
N PRO A 118 -10.02 11.68 0.80
CA PRO A 118 -10.88 12.61 0.10
C PRO A 118 -10.95 12.30 -1.40
N ASP A 119 -12.03 12.74 -2.04
CA ASP A 119 -12.13 12.83 -3.49
C ASP A 119 -12.44 14.30 -3.86
N PRO A 120 -11.53 15.02 -4.55
CA PRO A 120 -10.28 14.56 -5.14
C PRO A 120 -9.18 14.28 -4.09
N LEU A 121 -8.33 13.29 -4.38
CA LEU A 121 -7.16 12.97 -3.56
C LEU A 121 -6.14 14.13 -3.63
N THR A 122 -5.54 14.48 -2.49
CA THR A 122 -4.47 15.49 -2.43
C THR A 122 -3.34 15.02 -1.52
N MET A 123 -2.14 15.56 -1.71
CA MET A 123 -0.98 15.26 -0.84
C MET A 123 -1.13 15.78 0.61
N LYS A 124 -2.18 16.58 0.88
CA LYS A 124 -2.56 17.04 2.22
C LYS A 124 -3.48 16.06 2.95
N ALA A 125 -4.04 15.07 2.25
CA ALA A 125 -4.82 14.02 2.89
C ALA A 125 -3.95 13.30 3.92
N THR A 126 -4.54 12.92 5.05
CA THR A 126 -3.82 12.28 6.14
C THR A 126 -3.92 10.77 6.05
N VAL A 127 -2.88 10.09 6.51
CA VAL A 127 -2.79 8.63 6.63
C VAL A 127 -2.28 8.29 8.02
N ASP A 128 -2.81 7.22 8.60
CA ASP A 128 -2.43 6.72 9.92
C ASP A 128 -1.53 5.49 9.83
N ARG A 129 -1.46 4.84 8.66
CA ARG A 129 -0.67 3.63 8.51
C ARG A 129 -0.07 3.49 7.11
N LEU A 130 1.09 2.87 7.05
CA LEU A 130 1.85 2.57 5.85
C LEU A 130 2.36 1.13 5.92
N GLU A 131 2.07 0.35 4.89
CA GLU A 131 2.49 -1.04 4.78
C GLU A 131 3.50 -1.21 3.64
N PHE A 132 4.58 -1.95 3.89
CA PHE A 132 5.49 -2.44 2.86
C PHE A 132 5.26 -3.93 2.66
N SER A 133 4.88 -4.32 1.44
CA SER A 133 4.63 -5.73 1.11
C SER A 133 5.04 -6.07 -0.33
N ALA A 134 5.07 -7.37 -0.64
CA ALA A 134 5.19 -7.84 -2.01
C ALA A 134 3.79 -7.97 -2.63
N GLN A 135 3.53 -7.24 -3.72
CA GLN A 135 2.26 -7.28 -4.44
C GLN A 135 2.47 -7.57 -5.93
N SER A 136 1.41 -8.04 -6.59
CA SER A 136 1.43 -8.30 -8.03
C SER A 136 0.49 -7.36 -8.78
N ILE A 137 1.02 -6.67 -9.79
CA ILE A 137 0.24 -5.78 -10.65
C ILE A 137 -0.84 -6.57 -11.41
N ASP A 138 -0.51 -7.77 -11.91
CA ASP A 138 -1.49 -8.64 -12.58
C ASP A 138 -2.63 -9.07 -11.64
N LEU A 139 -2.32 -9.33 -10.37
CA LEU A 139 -3.34 -9.65 -9.37
C LEU A 139 -4.30 -8.46 -9.19
N VAL A 140 -3.76 -7.27 -8.98
CA VAL A 140 -4.53 -6.04 -8.76
C VAL A 140 -5.40 -5.72 -9.99
N THR A 141 -4.79 -5.66 -11.16
CA THR A 141 -5.45 -5.21 -12.41
C THR A 141 -6.47 -6.21 -12.94
N ARG A 142 -6.26 -7.52 -12.76
CA ARG A 142 -7.15 -8.55 -13.32
C ARG A 142 -8.14 -9.10 -12.31
N ARG A 143 -7.70 -9.37 -11.07
CA ARG A 143 -8.50 -10.08 -10.07
C ARG A 143 -9.12 -9.14 -9.02
N GLN A 144 -8.59 -7.94 -8.85
CA GLN A 144 -9.06 -6.99 -7.83
C GLN A 144 -9.49 -5.63 -8.42
N ARG A 145 -9.78 -5.59 -9.73
CA ARG A 145 -10.16 -4.38 -10.46
C ARG A 145 -11.33 -3.59 -9.87
N HIS A 146 -12.21 -4.26 -9.12
CA HIS A 146 -13.41 -3.64 -8.54
C HIS A 146 -13.15 -2.90 -7.22
N THR A 147 -11.98 -3.12 -6.62
CA THR A 147 -11.57 -2.48 -5.36
C THR A 147 -10.35 -1.58 -5.51
N HIS A 148 -9.69 -1.63 -6.68
CA HIS A 148 -8.45 -0.92 -6.99
C HIS A 148 -8.66 -0.01 -8.19
N ASP A 149 -9.13 1.22 -7.93
CA ASP A 149 -9.33 2.21 -8.96
C ASP A 149 -7.96 2.79 -9.38
N PRO A 150 -7.56 2.69 -10.66
CA PRO A 150 -6.31 3.28 -11.12
C PRO A 150 -6.30 4.79 -10.96
N ILE A 151 -5.19 5.34 -10.47
CA ILE A 151 -4.97 6.78 -10.34
C ILE A 151 -3.60 7.18 -10.88
N MET A 152 -3.45 8.47 -11.17
CA MET A 152 -2.13 9.06 -11.39
C MET A 152 -1.30 8.90 -10.11
N ASN A 153 -0.02 8.59 -10.28
CA ASN A 153 0.91 8.44 -9.16
C ASN A 153 0.96 9.73 -8.32
N PRO A 154 0.55 9.71 -7.04
CA PRO A 154 0.51 10.90 -6.19
C PRO A 154 1.89 11.56 -5.98
N PHE A 155 2.95 10.79 -6.16
CA PHE A 155 4.33 11.23 -5.95
C PHE A 155 5.01 11.71 -7.24
N SER A 156 4.30 11.70 -8.38
CA SER A 156 4.82 12.28 -9.62
C SER A 156 4.66 13.80 -9.64
N LYS A 157 5.46 14.48 -10.46
CA LYS A 157 5.40 15.95 -10.60
C LYS A 157 4.07 16.40 -11.21
N GLU A 158 3.54 15.61 -12.14
CA GLU A 158 2.30 15.84 -12.86
C GLU A 158 1.10 15.86 -11.91
N PHE A 159 1.09 14.99 -10.89
CA PHE A 159 0.02 15.00 -9.88
C PHE A 159 -0.02 16.32 -9.11
N SER A 160 1.14 16.87 -8.77
CA SER A 160 1.23 18.18 -8.09
C SER A 160 0.80 19.35 -8.99
N GLN A 161 0.94 19.20 -10.31
CA GLN A 161 0.57 20.20 -11.31
C GLN A 161 -0.88 20.10 -11.75
N GLN A 162 -1.56 18.98 -11.47
CA GLN A 162 -2.98 18.83 -11.71
C GLN A 162 -3.73 19.84 -10.84
N ALA A 163 -4.14 20.95 -11.46
CA ALA A 163 -5.10 21.86 -10.85
C ALA A 163 -6.30 21.02 -10.40
N VAL A 164 -6.67 21.15 -9.13
CA VAL A 164 -7.85 20.50 -8.56
C VAL A 164 -9.08 21.17 -9.17
N ALA A 165 -9.35 20.89 -10.44
CA ALA A 165 -10.62 21.25 -11.04
C ALA A 165 -11.66 20.45 -10.26
N PRO A 166 -12.63 21.11 -9.60
CA PRO A 166 -13.70 20.38 -8.93
C PRO A 166 -14.40 19.53 -9.98
N ARG A 167 -14.21 18.20 -9.91
CA ARG A 167 -15.05 17.29 -10.67
C ARG A 167 -16.46 17.54 -10.15
N GLN A 168 -17.31 18.11 -11.00
CA GLN A 168 -18.74 18.11 -10.71
C GLN A 168 -19.11 16.66 -10.38
N PRO A 169 -19.74 16.40 -9.22
CA PRO A 169 -20.12 15.04 -8.87
C PRO A 169 -20.96 14.51 -10.03
N ALA A 170 -20.44 13.51 -10.74
CA ALA A 170 -21.20 12.80 -11.74
C ALA A 170 -22.37 12.19 -10.96
N SER A 171 -23.55 12.78 -11.08
CA SER A 171 -24.78 12.27 -10.50
C SER A 171 -25.01 10.90 -11.12
N LYS A 172 -24.45 9.84 -10.54
CA LYS A 172 -24.81 8.48 -10.87
C LYS A 172 -26.26 8.36 -10.46
N HIS A 173 -27.15 8.46 -11.45
CA HIS A 173 -28.57 8.26 -11.26
C HIS A 173 -28.75 6.84 -10.71
N ILE A 174 -28.92 6.70 -9.40
CA ILE A 174 -29.21 5.42 -8.76
C ILE A 174 -30.58 5.01 -9.30
N PRO A 175 -30.70 3.90 -10.06
CA PRO A 175 -32.00 3.44 -10.53
C PRO A 175 -32.83 3.05 -9.32
N LEU A 176 -34.00 3.67 -9.14
CA LEU A 176 -34.95 3.27 -8.13
C LEU A 176 -35.55 1.90 -8.52
N PRO A 177 -35.63 0.94 -7.59
CA PRO A 177 -36.29 -0.33 -7.87
C PRO A 177 -37.76 -0.08 -8.21
N LYS A 178 -38.23 -0.66 -9.32
CA LYS A 178 -39.66 -0.75 -9.62
C LYS A 178 -40.22 -1.98 -8.91
N TYR A 179 -41.15 -1.77 -7.98
CA TYR A 179 -41.96 -2.86 -7.45
C TYR A 179 -43.13 -3.09 -8.42
N GLU A 180 -43.43 -4.34 -8.75
CA GLU A 180 -44.65 -4.70 -9.49
C GLU A 180 -45.87 -4.51 -8.58
N GLU A 181 -46.96 -3.97 -9.11
CA GLU A 181 -48.26 -3.81 -8.42
C GLU A 181 -49.03 -5.14 -8.32
#